data_AF-A0A2V8VAT6-F1
#
_entry.id   AF-A0A2V8VAT6-F1
#
_cell.length_a   1.000
_cell.length_b   1.000
_cell.length_c   1.000
_cell.angle_alpha   90.00
_cell.angle_beta   90.00
_cell.angle_gamma   90.00
#
_symmetry.space_group_name_H-M   'P 1'
#
loop_
_entity.id
_entity.type
_entity.pdbx_description
1 polymer ?
#
loop_
_entity_poly.entity_id
_entity_poly.type
_entity_poly.pdbx_seq_one_letter_code
_entity_poly.pdbx_strand_id
1 'polypeptide(L)'
;MCNPTKLIGRYAYQLSGSTTISGAPKPTASLGRITFDGSSSVSGTASATFSGVRLGNPVTGTYEAKSDCSVTWKLQDDSGAFQNFSGTLSPDGTRVQFRQTDLGGAQRGIMPKTSDTCSAADLQKRYRFTISASTTPMQSGGVAHTISTQGTLDVADNGSFQADSDCSVHFVLTLPPGPCQ
;
A
#
# COMPACT_ATOMS: atom_id res chain seq x y z
N MET A 1 6.50 9.91 23.92
CA MET A 1 6.37 8.49 24.33
C MET A 1 5.20 7.89 23.56
N CYS A 2 5.39 6.81 22.81
CA CYS A 2 4.30 6.09 22.15
C CYS A 2 3.76 4.98 23.06
N ASN A 3 2.46 4.68 22.92
CA ASN A 3 1.88 3.49 23.50
C ASN A 3 1.83 2.38 22.42
N PRO A 4 2.61 1.28 22.55
CA PRO A 4 2.65 0.21 21.56
C PRO A 4 1.28 -0.42 21.27
N THR A 5 0.35 -0.44 22.24
CA THR A 5 -0.98 -1.04 22.05
C THR A 5 -1.82 -0.27 21.03
N LYS A 6 -1.48 0.99 20.74
CA LYS A 6 -2.15 1.77 19.69
C LYS A 6 -1.88 1.22 18.27
N LEU A 7 -0.82 0.42 18.09
CA LEU A 7 -0.54 -0.26 16.82
C LEU A 7 -1.61 -1.30 16.47
N ILE A 8 -2.29 -1.91 17.44
CA ILE A 8 -3.24 -3.00 17.21
C ILE A 8 -4.36 -2.54 16.27
N GLY A 9 -4.70 -3.38 15.29
CA GLY A 9 -5.77 -3.14 14.32
C GLY A 9 -5.31 -3.20 12.87
N ARG A 10 -6.19 -2.76 11.98
CA ARG A 10 -6.02 -2.85 10.52
C ARG A 10 -5.37 -1.61 9.95
N TYR A 11 -4.48 -1.80 8.98
CA TYR A 11 -3.79 -0.73 8.27
C TYR A 11 -3.81 -0.99 6.78
N ALA A 12 -4.07 0.06 6.01
CA ALA A 12 -3.69 0.06 4.60
C ALA A 12 -2.16 0.14 4.52
N TYR A 13 -1.57 -0.49 3.52
CA TYR A 13 -0.14 -0.57 3.32
C TYR A 13 0.16 -0.03 1.94
N GLN A 14 1.06 0.95 1.86
CA GLN A 14 1.63 1.42 0.60
C GLN A 14 3.14 1.58 0.75
N LEU A 15 3.89 0.92 -0.11
CA LEU A 15 5.34 1.06 -0.24
C LEU A 15 5.66 1.38 -1.69
N SER A 16 6.50 2.37 -1.94
CA SER A 16 6.90 2.71 -3.31
C SER A 16 8.34 3.19 -3.39
N GLY A 17 8.91 3.15 -4.59
CA GLY A 17 10.24 3.68 -4.87
C GLY A 17 10.97 2.89 -5.94
N SER A 18 12.30 2.88 -5.85
CA SER A 18 13.16 2.02 -6.64
C SER A 18 13.68 0.90 -5.76
N THR A 19 13.83 -0.29 -6.33
CA THR A 19 14.42 -1.47 -5.68
C THR A 19 15.53 -2.08 -6.53
N THR A 20 16.57 -2.62 -5.89
CA THR A 20 17.67 -3.35 -6.54
C THR A 20 17.63 -4.84 -6.21
N ILE A 21 16.53 -5.35 -5.65
CA ILE A 21 16.40 -6.77 -5.25
C ILE A 21 16.61 -7.71 -6.46
N SER A 22 16.25 -7.27 -7.67
CA SER A 22 16.48 -8.02 -8.92
C SER A 22 17.72 -7.56 -9.71
N GLY A 23 18.71 -6.97 -9.02
CA GLY A 23 19.94 -6.44 -9.62
C GLY A 23 19.81 -4.95 -9.94
N ALA A 24 19.62 -4.62 -11.22
CA ALA A 24 19.53 -3.21 -11.64
C ALA A 24 18.34 -2.50 -10.95
N PRO A 25 18.46 -1.20 -10.61
CA PRO A 25 17.38 -0.43 -10.01
C PRO A 25 16.12 -0.46 -10.89
N LYS A 26 14.99 -0.90 -10.32
CA LYS A 26 13.69 -0.96 -10.98
C LYS A 26 12.61 -0.30 -10.13
N PRO A 27 11.62 0.38 -10.74
CA PRO A 27 10.45 0.86 -10.01
C PRO A 27 9.69 -0.30 -9.34
N THR A 28 9.25 -0.07 -8.12
CA THR A 28 8.38 -0.99 -7.39
C THR A 28 7.31 -0.21 -6.64
N ALA A 29 6.12 -0.82 -6.58
CA ALA A 29 5.04 -0.37 -5.73
C ALA A 29 4.40 -1.59 -5.08
N SER A 30 4.15 -1.54 -3.79
CA SER A 30 3.44 -2.57 -3.06
C SER A 30 2.28 -1.95 -2.31
N LEU A 31 1.12 -2.60 -2.41
CA LEU A 31 -0.13 -2.19 -1.80
C LEU A 31 -0.70 -3.36 -1.02
N GLY A 32 -1.31 -3.08 0.12
CA GLY A 32 -1.88 -4.13 0.95
C GLY A 32 -2.82 -3.63 2.03
N ARG A 33 -3.35 -4.57 2.78
CA ARG A 33 -4.04 -4.35 4.05
C ARG A 33 -3.58 -5.43 5.03
N ILE A 34 -2.97 -5.00 6.13
CA ILE A 34 -2.46 -5.89 7.17
C ILE A 34 -3.11 -5.60 8.52
N THR A 35 -3.10 -6.59 9.41
CA THR A 35 -3.69 -6.52 10.75
C THR A 35 -2.64 -6.89 11.78
N PHE A 36 -2.40 -6.00 12.75
CA PHE A 36 -1.60 -6.31 13.94
C PHE A 36 -2.54 -6.79 15.05
N ASP A 37 -2.34 -8.02 15.53
CA ASP A 37 -3.32 -8.72 16.37
C ASP A 37 -3.24 -8.43 17.87
N GLY A 38 -2.18 -7.77 18.34
CA GLY A 38 -1.92 -7.55 19.77
C GLY A 38 -1.12 -8.66 20.45
N SER A 39 -0.82 -9.75 19.75
CA SER A 39 -0.09 -10.93 20.22
C SER A 39 1.17 -11.20 19.37
N SER A 40 1.75 -10.14 18.80
CA SER A 40 2.97 -10.17 17.97
C SER A 40 2.82 -10.87 16.62
N SER A 41 1.60 -11.16 16.16
CA SER A 41 1.31 -11.69 14.83
C SER A 41 0.78 -10.61 13.89
N VAL A 42 1.16 -10.70 12.62
CA VAL A 42 0.63 -9.84 11.56
C VAL A 42 0.13 -10.71 10.41
N SER A 43 -1.03 -10.37 9.86
CA SER A 43 -1.63 -11.08 8.73
C SER A 43 -2.37 -10.14 7.80
N GLY A 44 -2.60 -10.58 6.56
CA GLY A 44 -3.48 -9.88 5.64
C GLY A 44 -3.11 -10.11 4.20
N THR A 45 -3.24 -9.05 3.40
CA THR A 45 -2.87 -9.07 2.00
C THR A 45 -1.85 -7.98 1.67
N ALA A 46 -0.78 -8.31 0.94
CA ALA A 46 0.09 -7.39 0.24
C ALA A 46 0.40 -7.92 -1.18
N SER A 47 0.26 -7.05 -2.18
CA SER A 47 0.72 -7.27 -3.55
C SER A 47 1.81 -6.28 -3.91
N ALA A 48 2.95 -6.77 -4.39
CA ALA A 48 4.01 -5.96 -4.94
C ALA A 48 4.01 -6.05 -6.48
N THR A 49 4.22 -4.93 -7.15
CA THR A 49 4.43 -4.87 -8.59
C THR A 49 5.90 -4.57 -8.86
N PHE A 50 6.58 -5.48 -9.57
CA PHE A 50 7.96 -5.32 -10.01
C PHE A 50 7.97 -5.26 -11.53
N SER A 51 8.27 -4.10 -12.11
CA SER A 51 8.25 -3.91 -13.57
C SER A 51 6.98 -4.43 -14.26
N GLY A 52 5.82 -4.28 -13.62
CA GLY A 52 4.52 -4.72 -14.14
C GLY A 52 4.07 -6.13 -13.72
N VAL A 53 4.96 -6.95 -13.14
CA VAL A 53 4.60 -8.28 -12.61
C VAL A 53 4.09 -8.15 -11.17
N ARG A 54 2.90 -8.70 -10.90
CA ARG A 54 2.29 -8.72 -9.56
C ARG A 54 2.72 -9.98 -8.80
N LEU A 55 3.25 -9.80 -7.60
CA LEU A 55 3.68 -10.84 -6.67
C LEU A 55 3.03 -10.63 -5.30
N GLY A 56 2.95 -11.70 -4.51
CA GLY A 56 2.45 -11.70 -3.14
C GLY A 56 1.00 -12.21 -3.02
N ASN A 57 0.52 -12.19 -1.77
CA ASN A 57 -0.78 -12.64 -1.27
C ASN A 57 -1.07 -14.14 -1.23
N PRO A 58 -1.69 -14.61 -0.11
CA PRO A 58 -1.83 -13.95 1.21
C PRO A 58 -0.47 -13.70 1.89
N VAL A 59 -0.45 -12.93 2.99
CA VAL A 59 0.77 -12.74 3.81
C VAL A 59 0.54 -12.96 5.30
N THR A 60 1.54 -13.53 5.98
CA THR A 60 1.59 -13.70 7.43
C THR A 60 2.96 -13.33 7.99
N GLY A 61 3.08 -13.12 9.29
CA GLY A 61 4.38 -12.92 9.93
C GLY A 61 4.27 -12.42 11.36
N THR A 62 5.32 -11.75 11.82
CA THR A 62 5.44 -11.27 13.21
C THR A 62 5.83 -9.81 13.26
N TYR A 63 5.55 -9.16 14.39
CA TYR A 63 5.91 -7.77 14.62
C TYR A 63 6.36 -7.51 16.06
N GLU A 64 7.08 -6.40 16.24
CA GLU A 64 7.46 -5.84 17.53
C GLU A 64 7.21 -4.33 17.51
N ALA A 65 6.64 -3.80 18.59
CA ALA A 65 6.38 -2.36 18.75
C ALA A 65 6.92 -1.87 20.10
N LYS A 66 7.67 -0.78 20.08
CA LYS A 66 8.38 -0.24 21.25
C LYS A 66 7.82 1.12 21.68
N SER A 67 8.07 1.47 22.94
CA SER A 67 7.59 2.73 23.55
C SER A 67 8.26 3.99 22.97
N ASP A 68 9.36 3.82 22.24
CA ASP A 68 10.06 4.86 21.47
C ASP A 68 9.45 5.10 20.07
N CYS A 69 8.26 4.54 19.81
CA CYS A 69 7.54 4.59 18.54
C CYS A 69 8.14 3.74 17.42
N SER A 70 9.24 3.01 17.64
CA SER A 70 9.77 2.10 16.64
C SER A 70 8.91 0.85 16.51
N VAL A 71 8.70 0.42 15.26
CA VAL A 71 7.96 -0.80 14.92
C VAL A 71 8.79 -1.57 13.90
N THR A 72 8.94 -2.87 14.09
CA THR A 72 9.53 -3.79 13.12
C THR A 72 8.55 -4.92 12.84
N TRP A 73 8.53 -5.40 11.61
CA TRP A 73 7.72 -6.57 11.25
C TRP A 73 8.31 -7.31 10.07
N LYS A 74 7.86 -8.54 9.92
CA LYS A 74 8.20 -9.42 8.80
C LYS A 74 6.92 -9.90 8.15
N LEU A 75 6.93 -10.02 6.83
CA LEU A 75 5.86 -10.63 6.06
C LEU A 75 6.43 -11.79 5.26
N GLN A 76 5.67 -12.87 5.16
CA GLN A 76 5.92 -14.03 4.34
C GLN A 76 4.70 -14.27 3.46
N ASP A 77 4.90 -14.46 2.17
CA ASP A 77 3.85 -14.87 1.23
C ASP A 77 3.85 -16.39 0.98
N ASP A 78 2.91 -16.86 0.16
CA ASP A 78 2.76 -18.28 -0.19
C ASP A 78 3.97 -18.88 -0.94
N SER A 79 4.87 -18.04 -1.47
CA SER A 79 6.13 -18.53 -2.04
C SER A 79 7.13 -18.93 -0.96
N GLY A 80 6.83 -18.64 0.31
CA GLY A 80 7.71 -18.80 1.45
C GLY A 80 8.76 -17.70 1.58
N ALA A 81 8.76 -16.69 0.70
CA ALA A 81 9.74 -15.61 0.74
C ALA A 81 9.40 -14.60 1.85
N PHE A 82 10.41 -14.20 2.62
CA PHE A 82 10.26 -13.19 3.68
C PHE A 82 10.68 -11.80 3.20
N GLN A 83 9.99 -10.78 3.71
CA GLN A 83 10.39 -9.39 3.61
C GLN A 83 10.42 -8.76 5.00
N ASN A 84 11.44 -7.93 5.25
CA ASN A 84 11.67 -7.30 6.54
C ASN A 84 11.42 -5.79 6.47
N PHE A 85 10.78 -5.24 7.49
CA PHE A 85 10.40 -3.83 7.53
C PHE A 85 10.70 -3.20 8.88
N SER A 86 10.92 -1.88 8.83
CA SER A 86 10.98 -1.04 10.04
C SER A 86 10.30 0.29 9.79
N GLY A 87 9.67 0.84 10.82
CA GLY A 87 8.96 2.10 10.75
C GLY A 87 8.80 2.79 12.09
N THR A 88 8.10 3.92 12.03
CA THR A 88 7.80 4.80 13.15
C THR A 88 6.29 5.00 13.23
N LEU A 89 5.70 4.58 14.35
CA LEU A 89 4.29 4.79 14.69
C LEU A 89 4.06 6.23 15.14
N SER A 90 3.00 6.86 14.64
CA SER A 90 2.58 8.18 15.12
C SER A 90 2.04 8.10 16.56
N PRO A 91 2.21 9.12 17.41
CA PRO A 91 1.76 9.08 18.81
C PRO A 91 0.26 8.83 19.01
N ASP A 92 -0.56 9.23 18.04
CA ASP A 92 -2.01 8.98 18.00
C ASP A 92 -2.36 7.56 17.56
N GLY A 93 -1.40 6.80 17.00
CA GLY A 93 -1.59 5.43 16.51
C GLY A 93 -2.26 5.34 15.15
N THR A 94 -2.42 6.44 14.42
CA THR A 94 -3.19 6.46 13.16
C THR A 94 -2.34 6.21 11.93
N ARG A 95 -1.01 6.24 12.04
CA ARG A 95 -0.11 6.11 10.90
C ARG A 95 1.23 5.52 11.28
N VAL A 96 1.79 4.68 10.41
CA VAL A 96 3.20 4.26 10.44
C VAL A 96 3.89 4.77 9.19
N GLN A 97 5.03 5.42 9.33
CA GLN A 97 5.96 5.66 8.22
C GLN A 97 7.04 4.60 8.24
N PHE A 98 7.38 4.00 7.10
CA PHE A 98 8.25 2.82 7.11
C PHE A 98 9.09 2.64 5.85
N ARG A 99 10.00 1.67 5.91
CA ARG A 99 10.81 1.18 4.81
C ARG A 99 10.95 -0.34 4.86
N GLN A 100 11.26 -0.93 3.72
CA GLN A 100 11.81 -2.28 3.67
C GLN A 100 13.29 -2.23 4.04
N THR A 101 13.72 -3.14 4.91
CA THR A 101 15.09 -3.22 5.43
C THR A 101 15.93 -4.27 4.71
N ASP A 102 15.32 -5.09 3.86
CA ASP A 102 16.06 -6.00 2.97
C ASP A 102 16.98 -5.20 2.04
N LEU A 103 18.11 -5.80 1.66
CA LEU A 103 19.08 -5.16 0.80
C LEU A 103 18.44 -4.77 -0.54
N GLY A 104 18.49 -3.48 -0.86
CA GLY A 104 17.86 -2.96 -2.09
C GLY A 104 16.35 -2.80 -2.01
N GLY A 105 15.73 -2.96 -0.84
CA GLY A 105 14.29 -2.75 -0.63
C GLY A 105 13.85 -1.29 -0.82
N ALA A 106 12.57 -1.09 -1.09
CA ALA A 106 12.01 0.25 -1.23
C ALA A 106 11.92 0.99 0.11
N GLN A 107 12.05 2.32 0.07
CA GLN A 107 12.30 3.14 1.26
C GLN A 107 11.15 4.06 1.67
N ARG A 108 10.12 4.24 0.82
CA ARG A 108 9.03 5.19 1.05
C ARG A 108 7.72 4.47 1.30
N GLY A 109 7.51 4.08 2.56
CA GLY A 109 6.34 3.38 3.04
C GLY A 109 5.44 4.24 3.94
N ILE A 110 4.13 4.08 3.77
CA ILE A 110 3.10 4.61 4.64
C ILE A 110 2.08 3.50 4.96
N MET A 111 1.69 3.41 6.23
CA MET A 111 0.54 2.64 6.66
C MET A 111 -0.42 3.51 7.46
N PRO A 112 -1.53 4.04 6.90
CA PRO A 112 -2.59 4.63 7.70
C PRO A 112 -3.47 3.54 8.31
N LYS A 113 -3.90 3.75 9.57
CA LYS A 113 -4.86 2.90 10.25
C LYS A 113 -6.21 3.02 9.56
N THR A 114 -6.85 1.88 9.32
CA THR A 114 -8.16 1.81 8.67
C THR A 114 -9.22 1.45 9.70
N SER A 115 -10.47 1.79 9.41
CA SER A 115 -11.59 1.35 10.23
C SER A 115 -11.68 -0.18 10.26
N ASP A 116 -12.21 -0.70 11.37
CA ASP A 116 -12.59 -2.11 11.50
C ASP A 116 -13.91 -2.41 10.78
N THR A 117 -14.70 -1.37 10.47
CA THR A 117 -15.89 -1.45 9.64
C THR A 117 -15.53 -1.25 8.18
N CYS A 118 -16.13 -2.03 7.30
CA CYS A 118 -16.14 -1.71 5.88
C CYS A 118 -17.43 -1.00 5.53
N SER A 119 -17.37 0.32 5.41
CA SER A 119 -18.51 1.13 5.03
C SER A 119 -18.17 2.01 3.85
N ALA A 120 -19.05 2.05 2.85
CA ALA A 120 -18.97 3.04 1.77
C ALA A 120 -19.03 4.48 2.31
N ALA A 121 -19.57 4.70 3.53
CA ALA A 121 -19.56 6.00 4.19
C ALA A 121 -18.15 6.45 4.62
N ASP A 122 -17.21 5.53 4.77
CA ASP A 122 -15.81 5.85 5.09
C ASP A 122 -15.03 6.32 3.85
N LEU A 123 -15.62 6.18 2.65
CA LEU A 123 -15.00 6.59 1.39
C LEU A 123 -15.29 8.07 1.11
N GLN A 124 -14.25 8.79 0.70
CA GLN A 124 -14.40 10.18 0.28
C GLN A 124 -15.08 10.23 -1.09
N LYS A 125 -15.92 11.24 -1.32
CA LYS A 125 -16.51 11.48 -2.65
C LYS A 125 -15.46 11.90 -3.69
N ARG A 126 -14.31 12.37 -3.23
CA ARG A 126 -13.22 12.95 -4.02
C ARG A 126 -11.86 12.59 -3.42
N TYR A 127 -11.01 11.99 -4.22
CA TYR A 127 -9.61 11.70 -3.88
C TYR A 127 -8.70 12.50 -4.79
N ARG A 128 -7.74 13.25 -4.23
CA ARG A 128 -6.65 13.87 -4.99
C ARG A 128 -5.43 12.95 -4.96
N PHE A 129 -4.81 12.74 -6.11
CA PHE A 129 -3.62 11.94 -6.23
C PHE A 129 -2.56 12.64 -7.06
N THR A 130 -1.31 12.27 -6.80
CA THR A 130 -0.13 12.67 -7.58
C THR A 130 0.65 11.40 -7.90
N ILE A 131 1.05 11.23 -9.16
CA ILE A 131 1.91 10.12 -9.59
C ILE A 131 3.21 10.73 -10.06
N SER A 132 4.32 10.25 -9.50
CA SER A 132 5.67 10.55 -9.97
C SER A 132 6.40 9.24 -10.25
N ALA A 133 6.83 9.03 -11.49
CA ALA A 133 7.43 7.78 -11.95
C ALA A 133 8.53 8.02 -12.98
N SER A 134 9.27 6.96 -13.33
CA SER A 134 10.21 6.97 -14.46
C SER A 134 9.85 5.82 -15.41
N THR A 135 9.88 6.07 -16.72
CA THR A 135 9.63 5.02 -17.72
C THR A 135 10.80 4.07 -17.83
N THR A 136 10.52 2.79 -18.08
CA THR A 136 11.52 1.82 -18.52
C THR A 136 11.60 1.85 -20.05
N PRO A 137 12.75 2.20 -20.65
CA PRO A 137 12.92 2.19 -22.11
C PRO A 137 12.66 0.81 -22.70
N MET A 138 11.95 0.76 -23.84
CA MET A 138 11.63 -0.51 -24.52
C MET A 138 12.81 -1.06 -25.34
N GLN A 139 13.77 -0.21 -25.71
CA GLN A 139 14.94 -0.57 -26.52
C GLN A 139 16.23 -0.27 -25.75
N SER A 140 17.26 -1.09 -25.98
CA SER A 140 18.60 -0.86 -25.45
C SER A 140 19.16 0.47 -25.98
N GLY A 141 19.67 1.31 -25.09
CA GLY A 141 20.12 2.68 -25.41
C GLY A 141 19.03 3.76 -25.39
N GLY A 142 17.77 3.39 -25.12
CA GLY A 142 16.69 4.35 -24.92
C GLY A 142 16.82 5.15 -23.62
N VAL A 143 16.26 6.36 -23.60
CA VAL A 143 16.31 7.26 -22.44
C VAL A 143 15.06 7.07 -21.58
N ALA A 144 15.25 6.95 -20.26
CA ALA A 144 14.15 6.93 -19.31
C ALA A 144 13.58 8.34 -19.14
N HIS A 145 12.24 8.46 -19.11
CA HIS A 145 11.55 9.73 -18.94
C HIS A 145 10.84 9.79 -17.59
N THR A 146 10.93 10.93 -16.92
CA THR A 146 10.15 11.17 -15.71
C THR A 146 8.71 11.53 -16.08
N ILE A 147 7.76 10.86 -15.46
CA ILE A 147 6.33 11.18 -15.53
C ILE A 147 5.94 11.84 -14.22
N SER A 148 5.26 12.98 -14.29
CA SER A 148 4.56 13.57 -13.15
C SER A 148 3.13 13.93 -13.57
N THR A 149 2.15 13.45 -12.83
CA THR A 149 0.74 13.81 -13.03
C THR A 149 0.08 14.07 -11.69
N GLN A 150 -0.94 14.92 -11.69
CA GLN A 150 -1.84 15.10 -10.56
C GLN A 150 -3.27 15.06 -11.07
N GLY A 151 -4.18 14.48 -10.29
CA GLY A 151 -5.55 14.30 -10.71
C GLY A 151 -6.51 14.14 -9.54
N THR A 152 -7.78 14.04 -9.88
CA THR A 152 -8.88 13.74 -8.96
C THR A 152 -9.59 12.47 -9.42
N LEU A 153 -9.83 11.56 -8.49
CA LEU A 153 -10.81 10.49 -8.66
C LEU A 153 -12.06 10.91 -7.90
N ASP A 154 -13.11 11.21 -8.64
CA ASP A 154 -14.39 11.67 -8.11
C ASP A 154 -15.49 10.67 -8.48
N VAL A 155 -16.47 10.54 -7.60
CA VAL A 155 -17.73 9.91 -7.96
C VAL A 155 -18.49 10.88 -8.86
N ALA A 156 -18.75 10.50 -10.12
CA ALA A 156 -19.66 11.24 -11.00
C ALA A 156 -21.06 11.31 -10.37
N ASP A 157 -21.93 12.22 -10.82
CA ASP A 157 -23.27 12.42 -10.21
C ASP A 157 -24.12 11.13 -10.12
N ASN A 158 -23.83 10.12 -10.94
CA ASN A 158 -24.48 8.80 -10.96
C ASN A 158 -23.55 7.61 -10.61
N GLY A 159 -22.33 7.88 -10.17
CA GLY A 159 -21.40 6.85 -9.71
C GLY A 159 -21.64 6.49 -8.24
N SER A 160 -21.12 5.35 -7.81
CA SER A 160 -20.99 5.02 -6.39
C SER A 160 -19.70 4.25 -6.15
N PHE A 161 -19.00 4.54 -5.07
CA PHE A 161 -18.09 3.57 -4.49
C PHE A 161 -18.92 2.56 -3.69
N GLN A 162 -18.81 1.29 -4.06
CA GLN A 162 -19.42 0.20 -3.32
C GLN A 162 -18.32 -0.54 -2.56
N ALA A 163 -18.60 -0.87 -1.31
CA ALA A 163 -17.74 -1.68 -0.48
C ALA A 163 -18.41 -3.05 -0.31
N ASP A 164 -17.74 -4.11 -0.77
CA ASP A 164 -18.23 -5.47 -0.58
C ASP A 164 -17.96 -5.97 0.84
N SER A 165 -18.57 -7.09 1.20
CA SER A 165 -18.44 -7.70 2.52
C SER A 165 -17.01 -8.16 2.85
N ASP A 166 -16.18 -8.42 1.84
CA ASP A 166 -14.74 -8.71 1.98
C ASP A 166 -13.86 -7.45 2.02
N CYS A 167 -14.51 -6.28 1.95
CA CYS A 167 -13.92 -4.95 1.88
C CYS A 167 -13.20 -4.59 0.59
N SER A 168 -13.43 -5.31 -0.50
CA SER A 168 -13.07 -4.83 -1.82
C SER A 168 -13.93 -3.60 -2.17
N VAL A 169 -13.32 -2.63 -2.87
CA VAL A 169 -13.99 -1.38 -3.27
C VAL A 169 -14.17 -1.40 -4.78
N HIS A 170 -15.42 -1.40 -5.21
CA HIS A 170 -15.80 -1.28 -6.61
C HIS A 170 -16.13 0.16 -6.96
N PHE A 171 -15.56 0.61 -8.07
CA PHE A 171 -16.01 1.82 -8.74
C PHE A 171 -17.02 1.40 -9.81
N VAL A 172 -18.30 1.70 -9.56
CA VAL A 172 -19.34 1.48 -10.56
C VAL A 172 -19.59 2.80 -11.28
N LEU A 173 -19.12 2.87 -12.53
CA LEU A 173 -19.47 3.94 -13.45
C LEU A 173 -20.70 3.51 -14.25
N THR A 174 -21.84 4.11 -13.98
CA THR A 174 -23.01 3.95 -14.85
C THR A 174 -22.91 5.01 -15.94
N LEU A 175 -22.64 4.62 -17.19
CA LEU A 175 -22.74 5.58 -18.29
C LEU A 175 -24.23 5.87 -18.55
N PRO A 176 -24.65 7.15 -18.68
CA PRO A 176 -26.00 7.45 -19.09
C PRO A 176 -26.26 6.84 -20.48
N PRO A 177 -27.48 6.35 -20.78
CA PRO A 177 -27.81 5.89 -22.12
C PRO A 177 -27.77 7.09 -23.08
N GLY A 178 -26.68 7.19 -23.84
CA GLY A 178 -26.46 8.24 -24.84
C GLY A 178 -25.21 7.92 -25.67
N PRO A 179 -25.12 8.38 -26.93
CA PRO A 179 -23.95 8.10 -27.76
C PRO A 179 -22.71 8.78 -27.17
N CYS A 180 -21.61 8.03 -27.03
CA CYS A 180 -20.28 8.61 -26.79
C CYS A 180 -19.95 9.53 -27.98
N GLN A 181 -19.89 10.83 -27.75
CA GLN A 181 -19.37 11.81 -28.71
C GLN A 181 -17.89 12.07 -28.46
#